data_AF-A0A7S3H0N8-F1
#
_entry.id   AF-A0A7S3H0N8-F1
#
_cell.length_a   1.000
_cell.length_b   1.000
_cell.length_c   1.000
_cell.angle_alpha   90.00
_cell.angle_beta   90.00
_cell.angle_gamma   90.00
#
_symmetry.space_group_name_H-M   'P 1'
#
loop_
_entity.id
_entity.type
_entity.pdbx_description
1 polymer ?
#
loop_
_entity_poly.entity_id
_entity_poly.type
_entity_poly.pdbx_seq_one_letter_code
_entity_poly.pdbx_strand_id
1 'polypeptide(L)'
;LSKARELKYLGSAGLVAWVNTVIDHLHVHVPRNPLVFRQLFEKESSTYTYLLADAITKEAVLIDPVLETVARDSQLVNDLGLTLKYVLNTHVHADHITGSGALKALHSGLQSVISVASTGRADISVIPGQVVPFGTRT
;
A
#
# COMPACT_ATOMS: atom_id res chain seq x y z
N LEU A 1 6.54 4.01 -23.78
CA LEU A 1 6.73 3.68 -22.34
C LEU A 1 6.04 2.33 -22.05
N SER A 2 6.31 1.25 -22.78
CA SER A 2 7.41 0.27 -22.65
C SER A 2 7.56 -0.37 -21.25
N LYS A 3 7.04 -1.61 -21.17
CA LYS A 3 7.23 -2.64 -20.14
C LYS A 3 6.71 -2.28 -18.74
N ALA A 4 5.41 -2.46 -18.55
CA ALA A 4 4.94 -3.10 -17.32
C ALA A 4 5.72 -4.42 -17.22
N ARG A 5 6.70 -4.49 -16.30
CA ARG A 5 7.36 -5.74 -15.97
C ARG A 5 6.26 -6.64 -15.44
N GLU A 6 5.79 -7.54 -16.30
CA GLU A 6 5.10 -8.76 -15.92
C GLU A 6 5.74 -9.27 -14.64
N LEU A 7 4.92 -9.59 -13.63
CA LEU A 7 5.37 -10.34 -12.48
C LEU A 7 6.04 -11.61 -13.03
N LYS A 8 7.38 -11.62 -13.10
CA LYS A 8 8.13 -12.77 -13.59
C LYS A 8 7.95 -13.87 -12.57
N TYR A 9 6.97 -14.73 -12.83
CA TYR A 9 6.81 -15.97 -12.12
C TYR A 9 8.08 -16.79 -12.40
N LEU A 10 8.91 -17.00 -11.38
CA LEU A 10 10.18 -17.75 -11.47
C LEU A 10 9.92 -19.26 -11.49
N GLY A 11 8.95 -19.70 -12.30
CA GLY A 11 8.65 -21.11 -12.55
C GLY A 11 9.39 -21.62 -13.78
N SER A 12 9.55 -22.95 -13.89
CA SER A 12 9.98 -23.56 -15.15
C SER A 12 8.99 -23.20 -16.27
N ALA A 13 9.45 -23.21 -17.52
CA ALA A 13 8.60 -22.83 -18.67
C ALA A 13 7.26 -23.60 -18.71
N GLY A 14 7.26 -24.88 -18.29
CA GLY A 14 6.05 -25.69 -18.19
C GLY A 14 5.08 -25.25 -17.10
N LEU A 15 5.59 -24.80 -15.94
CA LEU A 15 4.75 -24.30 -14.85
C LEU A 15 4.11 -22.96 -15.21
N VAL A 16 4.85 -22.06 -15.86
CA VAL A 16 4.33 -20.77 -16.35
C VAL A 16 3.22 -21.00 -17.39
N ALA A 17 3.43 -21.91 -18.34
CA ALA A 17 2.43 -22.25 -19.35
C ALA A 17 1.16 -22.86 -18.74
N TRP A 18 1.31 -23.76 -17.77
CA TRP A 18 0.18 -24.35 -17.05
C TRP A 18 -0.61 -23.30 -16.26
N VAL A 19 0.06 -22.42 -15.50
CA VAL A 19 -0.60 -21.35 -14.74
C VAL A 19 -1.41 -20.43 -15.67
N ASN A 20 -0.83 -20.02 -16.80
CA ASN A 20 -1.53 -19.17 -17.77
C ASN A 20 -2.77 -19.90 -18.36
N THR A 21 -2.62 -21.18 -18.71
CA THR A 21 -3.74 -21.99 -19.24
C THR A 21 -4.87 -22.12 -18.22
N VAL A 22 -4.54 -22.30 -16.94
CA VAL A 22 -5.53 -22.38 -15.85
C VAL A 22 -6.22 -21.04 -15.63
N ILE A 23 -5.50 -19.92 -15.64
CA ILE A 23 -6.08 -18.57 -15.52
C ILE A 23 -7.06 -18.30 -16.66
N ASP A 24 -6.66 -18.61 -17.90
CA ASP A 24 -7.48 -18.43 -19.09
C ASP A 24 -8.73 -19.33 -19.08
N HIS A 25 -8.58 -20.61 -18.70
CA HIS A 25 -9.67 -21.59 -18.71
C HIS A 25 -10.69 -21.37 -17.57
N LEU A 26 -10.23 -20.88 -16.42
CA LEU A 26 -11.10 -20.57 -15.28
C LEU A 26 -11.84 -19.23 -15.43
N HIS A 27 -11.67 -18.52 -16.56
CA HIS A 27 -12.15 -17.14 -16.75
C HIS A 27 -11.80 -16.23 -15.57
N VAL A 28 -10.65 -16.47 -14.93
CA VAL A 28 -10.17 -15.61 -13.85
C VAL A 28 -9.82 -14.29 -14.49
N HIS A 29 -10.75 -13.35 -14.39
CA HIS A 29 -10.57 -11.99 -14.91
C HIS A 29 -9.47 -11.33 -14.06
N VAL A 30 -8.24 -11.33 -14.57
CA VAL A 30 -7.19 -10.48 -14.00
C VAL A 30 -7.69 -9.05 -14.15
N PRO A 31 -7.94 -8.32 -13.05
CA PRO A 31 -8.48 -6.97 -13.16
C PRO A 31 -7.55 -6.15 -14.05
N ARG A 32 -8.13 -5.42 -15.01
CA ARG A 32 -7.38 -4.56 -15.95
C ARG A 32 -6.48 -3.53 -15.25
N ASN A 33 -6.73 -3.31 -13.96
CA ASN A 33 -5.90 -2.51 -13.06
C ASN A 33 -5.42 -3.37 -11.87
N PRO A 34 -4.20 -3.92 -11.92
CA PRO A 34 -3.67 -4.73 -10.82
C PRO A 34 -3.43 -3.88 -9.57
N LEU A 35 -3.59 -4.48 -8.39
CA LEU A 35 -3.20 -3.88 -7.13
C LEU A 35 -1.69 -4.05 -6.96
N VAL A 36 -0.96 -2.96 -6.74
CA VAL A 36 0.40 -3.04 -6.21
C VAL A 36 0.28 -3.27 -4.71
N PHE A 37 0.91 -4.34 -4.23
CA PHE A 37 0.91 -4.70 -2.81
C PHE A 37 2.34 -5.00 -2.34
N ARG A 38 2.75 -4.40 -1.22
CA ARG A 38 3.98 -4.74 -0.50
C ARG A 38 3.69 -4.80 0.99
N GLN A 39 4.16 -5.86 1.62
CA GLN A 39 4.28 -5.94 3.07
C GLN A 39 5.73 -5.66 3.43
N LEU A 40 5.94 -4.75 4.37
CA LEU A 40 7.25 -4.34 4.88
C LEU A 40 7.28 -4.64 6.37
N PHE A 41 8.45 -5.01 6.89
CA PHE A 41 8.61 -5.40 8.29
C PHE A 41 9.57 -4.45 8.98
N GLU A 42 9.15 -3.90 10.12
CA GLU A 42 10.03 -3.25 11.09
C GLU A 42 10.32 -4.27 12.20
N LYS A 43 11.60 -4.41 12.56
CA LYS A 43 12.09 -5.54 13.35
C LYS A 43 11.94 -5.33 14.86
N GLU A 44 12.14 -4.12 15.34
CA GLU A 44 12.18 -3.82 16.77
C GLU A 44 10.80 -3.94 17.42
N SER A 45 9.76 -3.37 16.79
CA SER A 45 8.36 -3.50 17.23
C SER A 45 7.66 -4.70 16.61
N SER A 46 8.29 -5.40 15.66
CA SER A 46 7.68 -6.48 14.88
C SER A 46 6.42 -6.03 14.11
N THR A 47 6.37 -4.77 13.70
CA THR A 47 5.24 -4.19 12.99
C THR A 47 5.31 -4.49 11.50
N TYR A 48 4.17 -4.83 10.92
CA TYR A 48 3.99 -4.86 9.48
C TYR A 48 3.39 -3.55 8.97
N THR A 49 4.10 -2.92 8.04
CA THR A 49 3.60 -1.78 7.25
C THR A 49 3.16 -2.27 5.88
N TYR A 50 2.00 -1.82 5.40
CA TYR A 50 1.45 -2.24 4.11
C TYR A 50 1.36 -1.09 3.13
N LEU A 51 1.99 -1.24 1.97
CA LEU A 51 1.85 -0.33 0.83
C LEU A 51 0.88 -0.94 -0.18
N LEU A 52 -0.18 -0.21 -0.48
CA LEU A 52 -1.19 -0.54 -1.47
C LEU A 52 -1.22 0.57 -2.51
N ALA A 53 -1.24 0.23 -3.80
CA ALA A 53 -1.38 1.25 -4.83
C ALA A 53 -2.18 0.78 -6.04
N ASP A 54 -2.82 1.74 -6.68
CA ASP A 54 -3.40 1.61 -7.99
C ASP A 54 -2.29 1.59 -9.04
N ALA A 55 -2.19 0.52 -9.85
CA ALA A 55 -1.09 0.38 -10.80
C ALA A 55 -1.18 1.36 -11.97
N ILE A 56 -2.38 1.87 -12.28
CA ILE A 56 -2.65 2.80 -13.37
C ILE A 56 -2.48 4.25 -12.90
N THR A 57 -3.24 4.66 -11.88
CA THR A 57 -3.23 6.07 -11.40
C THR A 57 -1.99 6.40 -10.57
N LYS A 58 -1.29 5.37 -10.06
CA LYS A 58 -0.15 5.48 -9.14
C LYS A 58 -0.49 6.07 -7.78
N GLU A 59 -1.77 6.29 -7.48
CA GLU A 59 -2.20 6.68 -6.15
C GLU A 59 -2.05 5.50 -5.18
N ALA A 60 -1.50 5.80 -4.01
CA ALA A 60 -1.13 4.82 -3.02
C ALA A 60 -1.58 5.20 -1.62
N VAL A 61 -1.71 4.18 -0.78
CA VAL A 61 -1.90 4.32 0.66
C VAL A 61 -0.87 3.48 1.40
N LEU A 62 -0.48 3.95 2.58
CA LEU A 62 0.42 3.24 3.50
C LEU A 62 -0.29 3.01 4.83
N ILE A 63 -0.30 1.78 5.32
CA ILE A 63 -0.99 1.38 6.56
C ILE A 63 0.05 1.02 7.61
N ASP A 64 -0.12 1.56 8.82
CA ASP A 64 0.73 1.34 10.00
C ASP A 64 2.22 1.57 9.73
N PRO A 65 2.62 2.77 9.25
CA PRO A 65 4.04 3.10 9.12
C PRO A 65 4.69 3.34 10.48
N VAL A 66 5.94 2.92 10.58
CA VAL A 66 6.78 3.13 11.78
C VAL A 66 7.76 4.28 11.52
N LEU A 67 7.96 5.15 12.52
CA LEU A 67 8.79 6.36 12.40
C LEU A 67 10.21 6.04 11.92
N GLU A 68 10.80 4.99 12.48
CA GLU A 68 12.17 4.54 12.23
C GLU A 68 12.38 4.09 10.77
N THR A 69 11.32 3.68 10.08
CA THR A 69 11.38 3.18 8.69
C THR A 69 10.85 4.15 7.65
N VAL A 70 10.52 5.39 8.03
CA VAL A 70 9.98 6.40 7.10
C VAL A 70 10.87 6.62 5.88
N ALA A 71 12.19 6.63 6.05
CA ALA A 71 13.13 6.78 4.93
C ALA A 71 13.01 5.62 3.93
N ARG A 72 12.94 4.37 4.41
CA ARG A 72 12.72 3.17 3.59
C ARG A 72 11.40 3.26 2.84
N ASP A 73 10.33 3.63 3.54
CA ASP A 73 8.98 3.64 2.99
C ASP A 73 8.82 4.74 1.93
N SER A 74 9.34 5.94 2.20
CA SER A 74 9.36 7.06 1.26
C SER A 74 10.20 6.74 0.02
N GLN A 75 11.37 6.12 0.20
CA GLN A 75 12.20 5.68 -0.91
C GLN A 75 11.47 4.67 -1.80
N LEU A 76 10.83 3.64 -1.22
CA LEU A 76 10.07 2.65 -1.98
C LEU A 76 8.93 3.29 -2.78
N VAL A 77 8.21 4.24 -2.19
CA VAL A 77 7.15 5.00 -2.87
C VAL A 77 7.71 5.74 -4.08
N ASN A 78 8.85 6.43 -3.91
CA ASN A 78 9.51 7.18 -4.98
C ASN A 78 10.04 6.26 -6.09
N ASP A 79 10.68 5.15 -5.73
CA ASP A 79 11.23 4.17 -6.67
C ASP A 79 10.15 3.51 -7.53
N LEU A 80 8.95 3.33 -6.96
CA LEU A 80 7.78 2.80 -7.67
C LEU A 80 6.99 3.88 -8.44
N GLY A 81 7.39 5.16 -8.32
CA GLY A 81 6.72 6.30 -8.95
C GLY A 81 5.29 6.50 -8.46
N LEU A 82 5.05 6.30 -7.15
CA LEU A 82 3.75 6.37 -6.52
C LEU A 82 3.51 7.74 -5.86
N THR A 83 2.24 8.12 -5.78
CA THR A 83 1.78 9.29 -5.02
C THR A 83 1.03 8.82 -3.77
N LEU A 84 1.61 9.03 -2.59
CA LEU A 84 0.92 8.72 -1.34
C LEU A 84 -0.23 9.71 -1.11
N LYS A 85 -1.46 9.19 -1.13
CA LYS A 85 -2.66 9.98 -0.85
C LYS A 85 -3.03 9.93 0.62
N TYR A 86 -2.98 8.74 1.22
CA TYR A 86 -3.30 8.52 2.62
C TYR A 86 -2.24 7.72 3.35
N VAL A 87 -2.07 8.05 4.62
CA VAL A 87 -1.32 7.25 5.58
C VAL A 87 -2.24 6.89 6.74
N LEU A 88 -2.55 5.61 6.88
CA LEU A 88 -3.56 5.12 7.80
C LEU A 88 -2.89 4.47 9.00
N ASN A 89 -3.45 4.67 10.18
CA ASN A 89 -3.19 3.80 11.32
C ASN A 89 -4.44 2.99 11.64
N THR A 90 -4.27 1.70 11.88
CA THR A 90 -5.37 0.81 12.29
C THR A 90 -5.90 1.16 13.67
N HIS A 91 -5.00 1.60 14.56
CA HIS A 91 -5.30 2.04 15.92
C HIS A 91 -4.19 2.98 16.43
N VAL A 92 -4.32 3.45 17.68
CA VAL A 92 -3.21 4.11 18.37
C VAL A 92 -2.26 3.02 18.87
N HIS A 93 -1.09 2.93 18.27
CA HIS A 93 -0.08 1.92 18.58
C HIS A 93 0.61 2.20 19.93
N ALA A 94 0.95 1.14 20.65
CA ALA A 94 1.64 1.21 21.95
C ALA A 94 3.09 0.70 21.89
N ASP A 95 3.41 -0.03 20.82
CA ASP A 95 4.68 -0.71 20.56
C ASP A 95 5.63 0.11 19.69
N HIS A 96 5.13 1.11 18.95
CA HIS A 96 5.94 1.99 18.11
C HIS A 96 5.34 3.40 17.96
N ILE A 97 6.17 4.34 17.50
CA ILE A 97 5.72 5.68 17.12
C ILE A 97 5.33 5.66 15.64
N THR A 98 4.13 6.12 15.32
CA THR A 98 3.67 6.19 13.92
C THR A 98 4.54 7.11 13.07
N GLY A 99 4.87 6.66 11.86
CA GLY A 99 5.58 7.43 10.85
C GLY A 99 4.73 8.46 10.10
N SER A 100 3.41 8.53 10.37
CA SER A 100 2.48 9.39 9.62
C SER A 100 2.90 10.87 9.60
N GLY A 101 3.36 11.41 10.73
CA GLY A 101 3.77 12.82 10.81
C GLY A 101 5.00 13.14 9.95
N ALA A 102 6.02 12.27 10.01
CA ALA A 102 7.24 12.43 9.23
C ALA A 102 6.99 12.23 7.73
N LEU A 103 6.16 11.25 7.35
CA LEU A 103 5.77 11.05 5.95
C LEU A 103 5.03 12.27 5.37
N LYS A 104 4.15 12.91 6.15
CA LYS A 104 3.46 14.13 5.72
C LYS A 104 4.41 15.30 5.45
N ALA A 105 5.53 15.37 6.17
CA ALA A 105 6.55 16.39 5.91
C ALA A 105 7.32 16.13 4.60
N LEU A 106 7.41 14.87 4.16
CA LEU A 106 8.11 14.46 2.94
C LEU A 106 7.20 14.46 1.70
N HIS A 107 5.91 14.19 1.87
CA HIS A 107 4.96 14.04 0.77
C HIS A 107 3.85 15.09 0.87
N SER A 108 3.99 16.16 0.08
CA SER A 108 2.99 17.24 0.02
C SER A 108 1.60 16.71 -0.36
N GLY A 109 0.58 17.11 0.40
CA GLY A 109 -0.82 16.70 0.17
C GLY A 109 -1.19 15.33 0.74
N LEU A 110 -0.26 14.61 1.38
CA LEU A 110 -0.54 13.40 2.15
C LEU A 110 -1.42 13.71 3.36
N GLN A 111 -2.49 12.94 3.56
CA GLN A 111 -3.37 13.05 4.72
C GLN A 111 -3.27 11.81 5.60
N SER A 112 -3.16 12.02 6.91
CA SER A 112 -3.22 10.98 7.92
C SER A 112 -4.68 10.59 8.21
N VAL A 113 -4.92 9.30 8.42
CA VAL A 113 -6.26 8.74 8.67
C VAL A 113 -6.22 7.82 9.89
N ILE A 114 -7.21 7.94 10.77
CA ILE A 114 -7.40 7.01 11.89
C ILE A 114 -8.89 6.91 12.26
N SER A 115 -9.29 5.84 12.94
CA SER A 115 -10.67 5.70 13.43
C SER A 115 -11.02 6.76 14.48
N VAL A 116 -12.24 7.32 14.43
CA VAL A 116 -12.75 8.22 15.48
C VAL A 116 -12.78 7.57 16.87
N ALA A 117 -12.95 6.24 16.93
CA ALA A 117 -12.99 5.49 18.18
C ALA A 117 -11.62 5.35 18.84
N SER A 118 -10.53 5.60 18.11
CA SER A 118 -9.16 5.42 18.59
C SER A 118 -8.67 6.54 19.52
N THR A 119 -9.36 7.69 19.55
CA THR A 119 -8.93 8.94 20.22
C THR A 119 -7.62 9.55 19.70
N GLY A 120 -7.00 8.96 18.66
CA GLY A 120 -5.83 9.51 18.01
C GLY A 120 -6.15 10.76 17.17
N ARG A 121 -5.14 11.60 16.94
CA ARG A 121 -5.24 12.78 16.06
C ARG A 121 -4.75 12.44 14.65
N ALA A 122 -5.55 12.78 13.66
CA ALA A 122 -5.23 12.64 12.23
C ALA A 122 -5.93 13.76 11.43
N ASP A 123 -5.60 13.90 10.15
CA ASP A 123 -6.27 14.87 9.27
C ASP A 123 -7.71 14.44 8.94
N ILE A 124 -7.93 13.13 8.87
CA ILE A 124 -9.23 12.51 8.58
C ILE A 124 -9.54 11.46 9.66
N SER A 125 -10.72 11.58 10.27
CA SER A 125 -11.26 10.55 11.16
C SER A 125 -12.29 9.71 10.42
N VAL A 126 -12.20 8.39 10.54
CA VAL A 126 -13.14 7.45 9.88
C VAL A 126 -14.05 6.72 10.86
N ILE A 127 -15.23 6.32 10.39
CA ILE A 127 -16.22 5.51 11.13
C ILE A 127 -16.41 4.13 10.47
N PRO A 128 -17.02 3.14 11.17
CA PRO A 128 -17.35 1.85 10.56
C PRO A 128 -18.16 2.00 9.26
N GLY A 129 -17.77 1.25 8.22
CA GLY A 129 -18.41 1.28 6.89
C GLY A 129 -17.98 2.44 5.98
N GLN A 130 -17.20 3.40 6.48
CA GLN A 130 -16.65 4.46 5.65
C GLN A 130 -15.54 3.93 4.74
N VAL A 131 -15.58 4.32 3.46
CA VAL A 131 -14.55 3.93 2.49
C VAL A 131 -13.51 5.04 2.33
N VAL A 132 -12.24 4.65 2.18
CA VAL A 132 -11.10 5.53 1.89
C VAL A 132 -10.65 5.26 0.44
N PRO A 133 -11.12 6.04 -0.54
CA PRO A 133 -10.87 5.77 -1.95
C PRO A 133 -9.45 6.15 -2.37
N PHE A 134 -8.80 5.37 -3.22
CA PHE A 134 -7.52 5.72 -3.85
C PHE A 134 -7.42 5.11 -5.25
N GLY A 135 -7.01 5.90 -6.24
CA GLY A 135 -7.03 5.53 -7.64
C GLY A 135 -8.45 5.21 -8.12
N THR A 136 -8.60 4.09 -8.82
CA THR A 136 -9.91 3.58 -9.26
C THR A 136 -10.60 2.71 -8.19
N ARG A 137 -10.13 2.75 -6.94
CA ARG A 137 -10.69 1.95 -5.83
C ARG A 137 -11.54 2.87 -4.98
N THR A 138 -12.83 2.55 -4.89
CA THR A 138 -13.88 3.34 -4.22
C THR A 138 -14.64 2.54 -3.20
#